data_AF-A0A5C7LLW3-F1
#
_entry.id   AF-A0A5C7LLW3-F1
#
_cell.length_a   1.000
_cell.length_b   1.000
_cell.length_c   1.000
_cell.angle_alpha   90.00
_cell.angle_beta   90.00
_cell.angle_gamma   90.00
#
_symmetry.space_group_name_H-M   'P 1'
#
loop_
_entity.id
_entity.type
_entity.pdbx_description
1 polymer ?
#
loop_
_entity_poly.entity_id
_entity_poly.type
_entity_poly.pdbx_seq_one_letter_code
_entity_poly.pdbx_strand_id
1 'polypeptide(L)'
;MDKHVLREIISRTAPEQDIGILFRGSQRATDFTIQKKSVGRGKGGSLLLHLVNKETNEVVVVGTPDSEKILGVQHEGMFWGTTNEREDLPPAEPRPEIAAAIKAMMRPVIGTENERRVMIVSPFLDLNGVFTVASAKLANGKFGQVRITLTFSPDDDQEKYDITIWSYKHSGLIDHFQLLPDENSVPSSVSYRP
;
A
#
# COMPACT_ATOMS: atom_id res chain seq x y z
N MET A 1 -7.54 -2.96 -3.44
CA MET A 1 -8.61 -3.94 -3.13
C MET A 1 -8.46 -5.22 -3.95
N ASP A 2 -8.77 -6.38 -3.35
CA ASP A 2 -8.77 -7.67 -4.06
C ASP A 2 -9.85 -7.73 -5.17
N LYS A 3 -9.44 -8.21 -6.35
CA LYS A 3 -10.30 -8.25 -7.54
C LYS A 3 -11.46 -9.24 -7.41
N HIS A 4 -11.28 -10.36 -6.72
CA HIS A 4 -12.34 -11.35 -6.51
C HIS A 4 -13.39 -10.81 -5.55
N VAL A 5 -12.97 -10.14 -4.48
CA VAL A 5 -13.87 -9.46 -3.54
C VAL A 5 -14.67 -8.38 -4.26
N LEU A 6 -14.02 -7.52 -5.05
CA LEU A 6 -14.74 -6.50 -5.84
C LEU A 6 -15.74 -7.14 -6.81
N ARG A 7 -15.35 -8.23 -7.48
CA ARG A 7 -16.25 -8.96 -8.39
C ARG A 7 -17.47 -9.51 -7.65
N GLU A 8 -17.28 -10.02 -6.44
CA GLU A 8 -18.36 -10.56 -5.60
C GLU A 8 -19.33 -9.47 -5.18
N ILE A 9 -18.84 -8.31 -4.73
CA ILE A 9 -19.68 -7.16 -4.39
C ILE A 9 -20.49 -6.72 -5.61
N ILE A 10 -19.84 -6.48 -6.75
CA ILE A 10 -20.54 -6.09 -7.99
C ILE A 10 -21.59 -7.15 -8.38
N SER A 11 -21.30 -8.44 -8.19
CA SER A 11 -22.25 -9.51 -8.51
C SER A 11 -23.52 -9.45 -7.66
N ARG A 12 -23.41 -9.09 -6.38
CA ARG A 12 -24.52 -9.01 -5.41
C ARG A 12 -25.33 -7.71 -5.51
N THR A 13 -24.72 -6.64 -5.99
CA THR A 13 -25.41 -5.35 -6.14
C THR A 13 -26.55 -5.38 -7.16
N ALA A 14 -27.57 -4.56 -6.89
CA ALA A 14 -28.72 -4.27 -7.71
C ALA A 14 -28.80 -2.77 -8.07
N PRO A 15 -29.49 -2.40 -9.17
CA PRO A 15 -29.81 -1.01 -9.48
C PRO A 15 -30.54 -0.31 -8.32
N GLU A 16 -30.40 1.02 -8.26
CA GLU A 16 -31.00 1.93 -7.27
C GLU A 16 -30.47 1.77 -5.84
N GLN A 17 -29.56 0.82 -5.59
CA GLN A 17 -28.86 0.72 -4.32
C GLN A 17 -27.75 1.77 -4.20
N ASP A 18 -27.47 2.18 -2.97
CA ASP A 18 -26.33 3.02 -2.64
C ASP A 18 -25.05 2.19 -2.40
N ILE A 19 -23.92 2.77 -2.77
CA ILE A 19 -22.59 2.20 -2.58
C ILE A 19 -21.58 3.32 -2.32
N GLY A 20 -20.81 3.18 -1.24
CA GLY A 20 -19.69 4.06 -0.94
C GLY A 20 -18.41 3.44 -1.50
N ILE A 21 -17.61 4.21 -2.24
CA ILE A 21 -16.32 3.74 -2.75
C ILE A 21 -15.21 4.65 -2.24
N LEU A 22 -14.25 4.06 -1.54
CA LEU A 22 -13.02 4.74 -1.15
C LEU A 22 -11.95 4.49 -2.21
N PHE A 23 -11.67 5.50 -3.01
CA PHE A 23 -10.59 5.46 -4.00
C PHE A 23 -9.24 5.75 -3.36
N ARG A 24 -8.19 5.26 -4.02
CA ARG A 24 -6.82 5.60 -3.66
C ARG A 24 -6.55 7.10 -3.79
N GLY A 25 -5.81 7.66 -2.84
CA GLY A 25 -5.51 9.08 -2.71
C GLY A 25 -6.67 9.95 -2.22
N SER A 26 -7.86 9.38 -2.00
CA SER A 26 -9.01 10.12 -1.47
C SER A 26 -9.07 10.05 0.06
N GLN A 27 -9.36 11.17 0.71
CA GLN A 27 -9.50 11.23 2.18
C GLN A 27 -10.82 10.65 2.69
N ARG A 28 -11.83 10.53 1.83
CA ARG A 28 -13.18 10.08 2.18
C ARG A 28 -13.74 9.20 1.08
N ALA A 29 -14.63 8.28 1.46
CA ALA A 29 -15.41 7.52 0.52
C ALA A 29 -16.35 8.47 -0.24
N THR A 30 -16.52 8.23 -1.54
CA THR A 30 -17.50 8.92 -2.37
C THR A 30 -18.76 8.06 -2.45
N ASP A 31 -19.91 8.67 -2.20
CA ASP A 31 -21.19 7.97 -2.25
C ASP A 31 -21.78 8.00 -3.67
N PHE A 32 -22.21 6.83 -4.13
CA PHE A 32 -22.81 6.62 -5.42
C PHE A 32 -24.15 5.89 -5.31
N THR A 33 -25.02 6.13 -6.27
CA THR A 33 -26.19 5.29 -6.54
C THR A 33 -25.91 4.42 -7.77
N ILE A 34 -26.21 3.14 -7.67
CA ILE A 34 -25.97 2.16 -8.74
C ILE A 34 -27.05 2.32 -9.81
N GLN A 35 -26.67 2.72 -11.02
CA GLN A 35 -27.61 2.83 -12.12
C GLN A 35 -27.83 1.47 -12.82
N LYS A 36 -26.73 0.79 -13.15
CA LYS A 36 -26.79 -0.53 -13.80
C LYS A 36 -25.48 -1.29 -13.68
N LYS A 37 -25.58 -2.61 -13.84
CA LYS A 37 -24.45 -3.52 -13.96
C LYS A 37 -24.28 -3.96 -15.42
N SER A 38 -23.04 -4.08 -15.86
CA SER A 38 -22.72 -4.62 -17.19
C SER A 38 -21.51 -5.54 -17.14
N VAL A 39 -21.40 -6.41 -18.15
CA VAL A 39 -20.28 -7.35 -18.30
C VAL A 39 -19.51 -6.96 -19.56
N GLY A 40 -18.19 -6.82 -19.42
CA GLY A 40 -17.28 -6.60 -20.53
C GLY A 40 -17.26 -7.78 -21.52
N ARG A 41 -16.68 -7.57 -22.70
CA ARG A 41 -16.60 -8.59 -23.75
C ARG A 41 -15.66 -9.75 -23.36
N GLY A 42 -16.01 -10.98 -23.76
CA GLY A 42 -15.17 -12.19 -23.61
C GLY A 42 -15.59 -13.15 -22.48
N LYS A 43 -15.05 -14.37 -22.50
CA LYS A 43 -15.31 -15.40 -21.47
C LYS A 43 -14.72 -14.92 -20.14
N GLY A 44 -15.56 -14.75 -19.12
CA GLY A 44 -15.14 -14.22 -17.83
C GLY A 44 -14.97 -12.68 -17.81
N GLY A 45 -15.67 -11.97 -18.71
CA GLY A 45 -15.61 -10.52 -18.85
C GLY A 45 -15.65 -9.74 -17.52
N SER A 46 -15.00 -8.58 -17.54
CA SER A 46 -14.94 -7.65 -16.41
C SER A 46 -16.35 -7.24 -15.98
N LEU A 47 -16.63 -7.25 -14.67
CA LEU A 47 -17.87 -6.68 -14.17
C LEU A 47 -17.69 -5.18 -13.98
N LEU A 48 -18.64 -4.41 -14.50
CA LEU A 48 -18.65 -2.95 -14.45
C LEU A 48 -19.95 -2.48 -13.81
N LEU A 49 -19.84 -1.51 -12.90
CA LEU A 49 -20.93 -0.72 -12.36
C LEU A 49 -20.95 0.64 -13.04
N HIS A 50 -22.15 1.04 -13.47
CA HIS A 50 -22.45 2.40 -13.87
C HIS A 50 -23.07 3.07 -12.66
N LEU A 51 -22.39 4.09 -12.16
CA LEU A 51 -22.65 4.75 -10.90
C LEU A 51 -23.01 6.20 -11.15
N VAL A 52 -23.91 6.77 -10.35
CA VAL A 52 -24.19 8.20 -10.32
C VAL A 52 -23.66 8.74 -9.00
N ASN A 53 -22.74 9.70 -9.05
CA ASN A 53 -22.21 10.36 -7.85
C ASN A 53 -23.34 11.15 -7.17
N LYS A 54 -23.57 10.93 -5.87
CA LYS A 54 -24.68 11.58 -5.14
C LYS A 54 -24.45 13.07 -4.89
N GLU A 55 -23.20 13.53 -4.92
CA GLU A 55 -22.84 14.94 -4.74
C GLU A 55 -22.87 15.70 -6.07
N THR A 56 -22.31 15.13 -7.14
CA THR A 56 -22.13 15.82 -8.42
C THR A 56 -23.16 15.45 -9.50
N ASN A 57 -23.94 14.38 -9.30
CA ASN A 57 -24.80 13.75 -10.30
C ASN A 57 -24.08 13.28 -11.58
N GLU A 58 -22.75 13.18 -11.55
CA GLU A 58 -21.98 12.67 -12.69
C GLU A 58 -22.03 11.15 -12.78
N VAL A 59 -22.05 10.63 -14.01
CA VAL A 59 -22.01 9.19 -14.28
C VAL A 59 -20.56 8.73 -14.35
N VAL A 60 -20.21 7.75 -13.52
CA VAL A 60 -18.88 7.14 -13.47
C VAL A 60 -19.01 5.64 -13.71
N VAL A 61 -18.06 5.05 -14.43
CA VAL A 61 -17.98 3.60 -14.61
C VAL A 61 -16.80 3.06 -13.82
N VAL A 62 -17.07 2.14 -12.91
CA VAL A 62 -16.06 1.48 -12.06
C VAL A 62 -16.23 -0.01 -12.16
N GLY A 63 -15.15 -0.79 -12.19
CA GLY A 63 -15.30 -2.24 -12.19
C GLY A 63 -14.06 -3.01 -11.80
N THR A 64 -14.10 -4.31 -12.07
CA THR A 64 -12.98 -5.22 -11.79
C THR A 64 -11.64 -4.84 -12.45
N PRO A 65 -11.56 -4.06 -13.56
CA PRO A 65 -10.28 -3.53 -14.06
C PRO A 65 -9.68 -2.44 -13.16
N ASP A 66 -10.51 -1.74 -12.39
CA ASP A 66 -10.10 -0.63 -11.52
C ASP A 66 -9.90 -1.07 -10.06
N SER A 67 -9.86 -2.38 -9.78
CA SER A 67 -9.70 -2.91 -8.41
C SER A 67 -8.46 -2.39 -7.69
N GLU A 68 -7.41 -2.09 -8.46
CA GLU A 68 -6.17 -1.54 -7.97
C GLU A 68 -6.28 -0.06 -7.56
N LYS A 69 -7.29 0.67 -8.04
CA LYS A 69 -7.54 2.08 -7.68
C LYS A 69 -8.50 2.24 -6.50
N ILE A 70 -9.07 1.14 -6.02
CA ILE A 70 -10.07 1.12 -4.94
C ILE A 70 -9.39 0.58 -3.68
N LEU A 71 -9.50 1.32 -2.59
CA LEU A 71 -9.05 0.88 -1.26
C LEU A 71 -10.11 0.04 -0.57
N GLY A 72 -11.35 0.51 -0.64
CA GLY A 72 -12.47 -0.17 -0.03
C GLY A 72 -13.83 0.25 -0.59
N VAL A 73 -14.83 -0.56 -0.26
CA VAL A 73 -16.20 -0.41 -0.73
C VAL A 73 -17.14 -0.64 0.45
N GLN A 74 -18.05 0.29 0.67
CA GLN A 74 -19.14 0.19 1.62
C GLN A 74 -20.43 -0.14 0.86
N HIS A 75 -21.04 -1.27 1.19
CA HIS A 75 -22.30 -1.70 0.58
C HIS A 75 -23.14 -2.48 1.59
N GLU A 76 -24.44 -2.20 1.66
CA GLU A 76 -25.39 -2.84 2.60
C GLU A 76 -24.93 -2.79 4.07
N GLY A 77 -24.31 -1.68 4.48
CA GLY A 77 -23.80 -1.49 5.84
C GLY A 77 -22.50 -2.24 6.15
N MET A 78 -21.94 -2.98 5.20
CA MET A 78 -20.67 -3.69 5.35
C MET A 78 -19.55 -2.98 4.58
N PHE A 79 -18.39 -2.82 5.21
CA PHE A 79 -17.18 -2.30 4.58
C PHE A 79 -16.24 -3.44 4.18
N TRP A 80 -15.75 -3.38 2.94
CA TRP A 80 -14.83 -4.34 2.36
C TRP A 80 -13.55 -3.64 1.92
N GLY A 81 -12.39 -4.16 2.31
CA GLY A 81 -11.08 -3.57 1.95
C GLY A 81 -10.41 -2.93 3.16
N THR A 82 -9.64 -1.87 2.92
CA THR A 82 -8.97 -1.09 3.96
C THR A 82 -9.37 0.38 3.88
N THR A 83 -9.34 1.06 5.03
CA THR A 83 -9.51 2.51 5.15
C THR A 83 -8.20 3.27 5.01
N ASN A 84 -7.05 2.57 4.96
CA ASN A 84 -5.73 3.17 4.98
C ASN A 84 -4.83 2.58 3.87
N GLU A 85 -4.28 3.43 3.02
CA GLU A 85 -3.41 2.99 1.91
C GLU A 85 -2.14 2.27 2.38
N ARG A 86 -1.70 2.52 3.62
CA ARG A 86 -0.54 1.89 4.24
C ARG A 86 -0.70 0.37 4.37
N GLU A 87 -1.93 -0.10 4.53
CA GLU A 87 -2.24 -1.52 4.68
C GLU A 87 -2.32 -2.24 3.33
N ASP A 88 -2.63 -1.52 2.26
CA ASP A 88 -2.71 -2.02 0.89
C ASP A 88 -1.93 -1.09 -0.04
N LEU A 89 -0.59 -1.11 0.00
CA LEU A 89 0.23 -0.27 -0.87
C LEU A 89 -0.13 -0.45 -2.36
N PRO A 90 -0.13 0.63 -3.16
CA PRO A 90 -0.51 0.56 -4.56
C PRO A 90 0.44 -0.36 -5.35
N PRO A 91 -0.04 -1.02 -6.42
CA PRO A 91 0.84 -1.74 -7.32
C PRO A 91 1.76 -0.74 -8.06
N ALA A 92 3.01 -1.15 -8.26
CA ALA A 92 3.97 -0.41 -9.07
C ALA A 92 4.78 -1.38 -9.92
N GLU A 93 5.27 -0.90 -11.06
CA GLU A 93 6.18 -1.68 -11.90
C GLU A 93 7.49 -1.96 -11.13
N PRO A 94 7.86 -3.23 -10.90
CA PRO A 94 9.07 -3.54 -10.15
C PRO A 94 10.32 -3.00 -10.87
N ARG A 95 11.22 -2.38 -10.09
CA ARG A 95 12.53 -1.86 -10.51
C ARG A 95 13.64 -2.79 -9.99
N PRO A 96 14.17 -3.71 -10.81
CA PRO A 96 15.09 -4.76 -10.35
C PRO A 96 16.35 -4.22 -9.67
N GLU A 97 16.86 -3.07 -10.11
CA GLU A 97 18.04 -2.41 -9.56
C GLU A 97 17.82 -1.94 -8.12
N ILE A 98 16.67 -1.32 -7.84
CA ILE A 98 16.29 -0.92 -6.48
C ILE A 98 15.99 -2.15 -5.64
N ALA A 99 15.30 -3.14 -6.19
CA ALA A 99 15.01 -4.37 -5.47
C ALA A 99 16.28 -5.09 -5.00
N ALA A 100 17.32 -5.13 -5.85
CA ALA A 100 18.63 -5.67 -5.51
C ALA A 100 19.35 -4.82 -4.46
N ALA A 101 19.29 -3.49 -4.56
CA ALA A 101 19.87 -2.57 -3.58
C ALA A 101 19.22 -2.73 -2.20
N ILE A 102 17.87 -2.72 -2.11
CA ILE A 102 17.12 -2.96 -0.87
C ILE A 102 17.51 -4.32 -0.27
N LYS A 103 17.56 -5.37 -1.09
CA LYS A 103 17.94 -6.72 -0.64
C LYS A 103 19.36 -6.75 -0.10
N ALA A 104 20.31 -6.11 -0.77
CA ALA A 104 21.71 -6.04 -0.33
C ALA A 104 21.83 -5.29 1.00
N MET A 105 21.17 -4.14 1.13
CA MET A 105 21.17 -3.33 2.36
C MET A 105 20.50 -4.03 3.53
N MET A 106 19.44 -4.81 3.28
CA MET A 106 18.70 -5.50 4.34
C MET A 106 19.29 -6.85 4.72
N ARG A 107 20.18 -7.43 3.90
CA ARG A 107 20.88 -8.69 4.20
C ARG A 107 21.46 -8.77 5.62
N PRO A 108 22.16 -7.76 6.16
CA PRO A 108 22.67 -7.80 7.54
C PRO A 108 21.58 -7.71 8.63
N VAL A 109 20.34 -7.36 8.26
CA VAL A 109 19.19 -7.18 9.18
C VAL A 109 18.23 -8.38 9.11
N ILE A 110 18.45 -9.34 8.21
CA ILE A 110 17.57 -10.51 8.10
C ILE A 110 17.71 -11.36 9.36
N GLY A 111 16.58 -11.61 10.03
CA GLY A 111 16.54 -12.41 11.26
C GLY A 111 16.97 -11.66 12.52
N THR A 112 17.32 -10.37 12.43
CA THR A 112 17.44 -9.49 13.60
C THR A 112 16.13 -8.74 13.82
N GLU A 113 15.78 -8.50 15.09
CA GLU A 113 14.56 -7.79 15.48
C GLU A 113 14.94 -6.46 16.16
N ASN A 114 14.20 -5.39 15.83
CA ASN A 114 14.00 -4.18 16.65
C ASN A 114 15.15 -3.19 16.94
N GLU A 115 16.17 -3.04 16.08
CA GLU A 115 17.24 -2.04 16.38
C GLU A 115 17.72 -1.20 15.19
N ARG A 116 17.32 -1.54 13.96
CA ARG A 116 17.80 -0.84 12.76
C ARG A 116 16.80 0.16 12.26
N ARG A 117 17.27 1.35 11.90
CA ARG A 117 16.46 2.39 11.26
C ARG A 117 16.77 2.44 9.77
N VAL A 118 15.74 2.67 8.96
CA VAL A 118 15.86 2.87 7.52
C VAL A 118 15.22 4.20 7.15
N MET A 119 15.83 4.91 6.21
CA MET A 119 15.24 6.08 5.58
C MET A 119 14.74 5.68 4.20
N ILE A 120 13.51 6.09 3.89
CA ILE A 120 12.88 5.85 2.60
C ILE A 120 12.47 7.18 1.99
N VAL A 121 12.80 7.35 0.71
CA VAL A 121 12.28 8.41 -0.15
C VAL A 121 11.46 7.77 -1.26
N SER A 122 10.27 8.29 -1.47
CA SER A 122 9.24 7.72 -2.31
C SER A 122 8.37 8.82 -2.91
N PRO A 123 7.86 8.64 -4.15
CA PRO A 123 6.78 9.48 -4.66
C PRO A 123 5.46 9.26 -3.90
N PHE A 124 5.36 8.20 -3.10
CA PHE A 124 4.20 7.87 -2.28
C PHE A 124 4.40 8.37 -0.84
N LEU A 125 3.60 9.37 -0.43
CA LEU A 125 3.83 10.13 0.80
C LEU A 125 3.91 9.28 2.06
N ASP A 126 3.07 8.25 2.19
CA ASP A 126 3.05 7.38 3.37
C ASP A 126 4.31 6.52 3.54
N LEU A 127 5.14 6.38 2.48
CA LEU A 127 6.42 5.69 2.53
C LEU A 127 7.59 6.63 2.81
N ASN A 128 7.39 7.95 2.83
CA ASN A 128 8.47 8.89 3.11
C ASN A 128 8.76 8.96 4.61
N GLY A 129 10.03 8.88 4.98
CA GLY A 129 10.47 9.12 6.34
C GLY A 129 11.48 8.11 6.85
N VAL A 130 11.65 8.11 8.18
CA VAL A 130 12.53 7.17 8.88
C VAL A 130 11.68 6.17 9.63
N PHE A 131 11.98 4.90 9.45
CA PHE A 131 11.25 3.79 10.04
C PHE A 131 12.18 2.89 10.83
N THR A 132 11.67 2.30 11.90
CA THR A 132 12.34 1.21 12.61
C THR A 132 11.98 -0.11 11.94
N VAL A 133 12.96 -0.97 11.70
CA VAL A 133 12.75 -2.29 11.15
C VAL A 133 12.24 -3.21 12.27
N ALA A 134 10.94 -3.48 12.28
CA ALA A 134 10.34 -4.43 13.20
C ALA A 134 10.72 -5.87 12.85
N SER A 135 10.72 -6.21 11.54
CA SER A 135 11.24 -7.50 11.09
C SER A 135 11.70 -7.46 9.64
N ALA A 136 12.71 -8.26 9.31
CA ALA A 136 13.12 -8.53 7.93
C ALA A 136 13.29 -10.04 7.73
N LYS A 137 12.55 -10.60 6.76
CA LYS A 137 12.54 -12.04 6.46
C LYS A 137 12.77 -12.27 4.97
N LEU A 138 13.63 -13.24 4.66
CA LEU A 138 13.75 -13.73 3.29
C LEU A 138 12.52 -14.57 2.94
N ALA A 139 11.79 -14.16 1.92
CA ALA A 139 10.64 -14.89 1.41
C ALA A 139 11.10 -15.97 0.42
N ASN A 140 10.56 -17.18 0.62
CA ASN A 140 10.79 -18.31 -0.28
C ASN A 140 10.07 -18.06 -1.61
N GLY A 141 10.79 -18.07 -2.73
CA GLY A 141 10.21 -17.86 -4.06
C GLY A 141 11.26 -17.52 -5.13
N LYS A 142 10.80 -17.39 -6.39
CA LYS A 142 11.63 -17.23 -7.60
C LYS A 142 12.67 -16.10 -7.53
N PHE A 143 12.41 -15.05 -6.73
CA PHE A 143 13.28 -13.88 -6.63
C PHE A 143 13.97 -13.73 -5.25
N GLY A 144 13.68 -14.63 -4.29
CA GLY A 144 14.20 -14.55 -2.92
C GLY A 144 14.04 -13.15 -2.34
N GLN A 145 12.81 -12.63 -2.33
CA GLN A 145 12.51 -11.25 -1.91
C GLN A 145 12.73 -11.09 -0.41
N VAL A 146 13.03 -9.87 0.04
CA VAL A 146 13.00 -9.56 1.47
C VAL A 146 11.66 -8.92 1.78
N ARG A 147 10.90 -9.52 2.70
CA ARG A 147 9.71 -8.91 3.31
C ARG A 147 10.17 -8.16 4.54
N ILE A 148 9.89 -6.87 4.59
CA ILE A 148 10.33 -5.97 5.65
C ILE A 148 9.08 -5.36 6.27
N THR A 149 8.90 -5.54 7.57
CA THR A 149 7.90 -4.81 8.36
C THR A 149 8.61 -3.62 8.99
N LEU A 150 8.10 -2.44 8.69
CA LEU A 150 8.60 -1.16 9.12
C LEU A 150 7.60 -0.52 10.07
N THR A 151 8.09 0.00 11.17
CA THR A 151 7.29 0.71 12.15
C THR A 151 7.68 2.17 12.09
N PHE A 152 6.69 3.02 11.85
CA PHE A 152 6.83 4.45 12.04
C PHE A 152 6.51 4.76 13.50
N SER A 153 7.48 5.30 14.22
CA SER A 153 7.31 5.81 15.58
C SER A 153 7.76 7.26 15.56
N PRO A 154 6.83 8.22 15.44
CA PRO A 154 7.15 9.64 15.54
C PRO A 154 7.48 9.99 17.00
N ASP A 155 8.35 11.00 17.19
CA ASP A 155 8.72 11.52 18.51
C ASP A 155 7.62 12.39 19.14
N ASP A 156 6.64 12.83 18.34
CA ASP A 156 5.44 13.59 18.74
C ASP A 156 4.16 12.77 18.47
N ASP A 157 3.05 13.12 19.14
CA ASP A 157 1.66 12.57 19.23
C ASP A 157 0.96 11.95 17.98
N GLN A 158 1.66 11.71 16.89
CA GLN A 158 1.21 10.92 15.77
C GLN A 158 1.11 9.44 16.13
N GLU A 159 0.07 8.78 15.61
CA GLU A 159 -0.19 7.37 15.87
C GLU A 159 0.91 6.48 15.28
N LYS A 160 1.43 5.56 16.10
CA LYS A 160 2.36 4.52 15.65
C LYS A 160 1.66 3.62 14.62
N TYR A 161 2.30 3.37 13.49
CA TYR A 161 1.76 2.47 12.48
C TYR A 161 2.84 1.59 11.85
N ASP A 162 2.41 0.45 11.33
CA ASP A 162 3.27 -0.50 10.63
C ASP A 162 2.99 -0.50 9.12
N ILE A 163 4.04 -0.62 8.33
CA ILE A 163 3.99 -0.80 6.87
C ILE A 163 4.77 -2.06 6.51
N THR A 164 4.18 -2.91 5.68
CA THR A 164 4.90 -4.06 5.09
C THR A 164 5.34 -3.75 3.68
N ILE A 165 6.65 -3.72 3.46
CA ILE A 165 7.25 -3.62 2.12
C ILE A 165 7.86 -4.94 1.66
N TRP A 166 7.81 -5.17 0.37
CA TRP A 166 8.43 -6.32 -0.30
C TRP A 166 9.47 -5.80 -1.27
N SER A 167 10.72 -6.25 -1.10
CA SER A 167 11.88 -5.66 -1.79
C SER A 167 11.72 -5.59 -3.30
N TYR A 168 11.08 -6.59 -3.93
CA TYR A 168 10.82 -6.57 -5.37
C TYR A 168 9.46 -5.98 -5.71
N LYS A 169 8.36 -6.50 -5.13
CA LYS A 169 6.99 -6.04 -5.46
C LYS A 169 6.80 -4.53 -5.29
N HIS A 170 7.40 -3.92 -4.26
CA HIS A 170 7.23 -2.49 -3.96
C HIS A 170 8.44 -1.64 -4.36
N SER A 171 9.42 -2.19 -5.08
CA SER A 171 10.59 -1.43 -5.54
C SER A 171 10.24 -0.24 -6.44
N GLY A 172 9.17 -0.35 -7.23
CA GLY A 172 8.68 0.74 -8.07
C GLY A 172 8.07 1.92 -7.30
N LEU A 173 7.79 1.74 -6.00
CA LEU A 173 7.30 2.80 -5.12
C LEU A 173 8.45 3.50 -4.38
N ILE A 174 9.71 3.12 -4.57
CA ILE A 174 10.82 3.61 -3.75
C ILE A 174 11.85 4.25 -4.67
N ASP A 175 12.16 5.52 -4.44
CA ASP A 175 13.24 6.20 -5.15
C ASP A 175 14.58 6.01 -4.43
N HIS A 176 14.56 6.01 -3.10
CA HIS A 176 15.73 5.81 -2.27
C HIS A 176 15.42 4.98 -1.04
N PHE A 177 16.33 4.07 -0.71
CA PHE A 177 16.28 3.25 0.49
C PHE A 177 17.66 3.26 1.13
N GLN A 178 17.76 3.58 2.40
CA GLN A 178 19.03 3.65 3.12
C GLN A 178 18.90 3.02 4.50
N LEU A 179 19.80 2.09 4.82
CA LEU A 179 20.00 1.63 6.18
C LEU A 179 20.80 2.68 6.95
N LEU A 180 20.24 3.24 8.02
CA LEU A 180 20.92 4.21 8.86
C LEU A 180 21.93 3.53 9.77
N PRO A 181 22.99 4.25 10.21
CA PRO A 181 23.93 3.73 11.20
C PRO A 181 23.22 3.37 12.50
N ASP A 182 23.74 2.41 13.25
CA ASP A 182 23.25 2.18 14.62
C ASP A 182 23.54 3.43 15.45
N GLU A 183 22.62 3.84 16.32
CA GLU A 183 22.85 4.98 17.23
C GLU A 183 24.05 4.72 18.17
N ASN A 184 24.45 3.45 18.36
CA ASN A 184 25.64 3.03 19.09
C ASN A 184 26.95 3.03 18.26
N SER A 185 26.92 3.43 16.99
CA SER A 185 28.08 3.38 16.08
C SER A 185 28.89 4.68 15.99
N VAL A 186 28.68 5.62 16.91
CA VAL A 186 29.55 6.80 17.02
C VAL A 186 30.96 6.33 17.41
N PRO A 187 32.02 6.61 16.62
CA PRO A 187 33.37 6.42 17.11
C PRO A 187 33.59 7.36 18.29
N SER A 188 33.80 6.77 19.47
CA SER A 188 34.26 7.49 20.66
C SER A 188 35.53 8.27 20.30
N SER A 189 35.52 9.57 20.61
CA SER A 189 36.62 10.54 20.56
C SER A 189 37.06 11.08 19.18
N VAL A 190 36.56 12.27 18.86
CA VAL A 190 37.44 13.33 18.34
C VAL A 190 37.78 14.23 19.53
N SER A 191 38.92 13.95 20.16
CA SER A 191 39.52 14.83 21.16
C SER A 191 40.00 16.09 20.44
N TYR A 192 39.25 17.19 20.54
CA TYR A 192 39.88 18.50 20.38
C TYR A 192 40.60 18.83 21.69
N ARG A 193 41.92 18.94 21.61
CA ARG A 193 42.77 19.57 22.62
C ARG A 193 43.67 20.59 21.89
N PRO A 194 44.02 21.67 22.58
CA PRO A 194 43.54 23.03 22.34
C PRO A 194 44.27 23.78 21.23
#